data_AF-A0A5M8NWK7-F1
#
_entry.id   AF-A0A5M8NWK7-F1
#
_cell.length_a   1.000
_cell.length_b   1.000
_cell.length_c   1.000
_cell.angle_alpha   90.00
_cell.angle_beta   90.00
_cell.angle_gamma   90.00
#
_symmetry.space_group_name_H-M   'P 1'
#
loop_
_entity.id
_entity.type
_entity.pdbx_description
1 polymer ?
#
loop_
_entity_poly.entity_id
_entity_poly.type
_entity_poly.pdbx_seq_one_letter_code
_entity_poly.pdbx_strand_id
1 'polypeptide(L)'
;MNTNVKLEKWQTAQKRHRLSDKHVQMARELGLNPDKLGKIDNHKQETWKAPLPQFIEEIYFKRFKKTAPAIVKSIKELIADEKTKKERQKKAKEQKRKEKAILEANTETSQELIEYT
;
A
#
# COMPACT_ATOMS: atom_id res chain seq x y z
N MET A 1 11.83 2.41 -0.35
CA MET A 1 10.73 3.34 -0.01
C MET A 1 9.59 2.58 0.64
N ASN A 2 9.16 3.01 1.82
CA ASN A 2 8.05 2.39 2.58
C ASN A 2 6.76 2.39 1.74
N THR A 3 6.00 1.29 1.77
CA THR A 3 4.73 1.11 1.04
C THR A 3 3.72 2.20 1.39
N ASN A 4 3.63 2.54 2.68
CA ASN A 4 2.78 3.60 3.19
C ASN A 4 3.09 4.97 2.54
N VAL A 5 4.36 5.38 2.47
CA VAL A 5 4.76 6.66 1.84
C VAL A 5 4.37 6.71 0.35
N LYS A 6 4.41 5.58 -0.36
CA LYS A 6 3.95 5.52 -1.75
C LYS A 6 2.43 5.73 -1.84
N LEU A 7 1.64 5.15 -0.94
CA LEU A 7 0.18 5.32 -0.92
C LEU A 7 -0.22 6.76 -0.58
N GLU A 8 0.46 7.41 0.36
CA GLU A 8 0.22 8.83 0.69
C GLU A 8 0.49 9.77 -0.52
N LYS A 9 1.55 9.49 -1.29
CA LYS A 9 1.81 10.21 -2.55
C LYS A 9 0.70 10.02 -3.58
N TRP A 10 0.18 8.80 -3.69
CA TRP A 10 -0.97 8.52 -4.56
C TRP A 10 -2.23 9.26 -4.09
N GLN A 11 -2.47 9.36 -2.78
CA GLN A 11 -3.60 10.13 -2.24
C GLN A 11 -3.50 11.62 -2.61
N THR A 12 -2.29 12.19 -2.50
CA THR A 12 -2.03 13.59 -2.86
C THR A 12 -2.20 13.82 -4.36
N ALA A 13 -1.65 12.94 -5.19
CA ALA A 13 -1.77 13.01 -6.64
C ALA A 13 -3.23 12.84 -7.10
N GLN A 14 -3.98 11.93 -6.47
CA GLN A 14 -5.39 11.70 -6.74
C GLN A 14 -6.21 12.98 -6.58
N LYS A 15 -6.03 13.68 -5.45
CA LYS A 15 -6.72 14.96 -5.18
C LYS A 15 -6.30 16.04 -6.16
N ARG A 16 -4.98 16.17 -6.42
CA ARG A 16 -4.42 17.20 -7.31
C ARG A 16 -4.93 17.07 -8.75
N HIS A 17 -4.96 15.85 -9.26
CA HIS A 17 -5.32 15.56 -10.66
C HIS A 17 -6.78 15.11 -10.83
N ARG A 18 -7.59 15.21 -9.77
CA ARG A 18 -9.03 14.88 -9.78
C ARG A 18 -9.30 13.45 -10.30
N LEU A 19 -8.46 12.50 -9.89
CA LEU A 19 -8.57 11.10 -10.28
C LEU A 19 -9.56 10.35 -9.36
N SER A 20 -10.36 9.46 -9.93
CA SER A 20 -11.17 8.51 -9.15
C SER A 20 -10.30 7.36 -8.63
N ASP A 21 -10.78 6.60 -7.65
CA ASP A 21 -10.08 5.41 -7.16
C ASP A 21 -9.81 4.40 -8.29
N LYS A 22 -10.74 4.30 -9.26
CA LYS A 22 -10.59 3.52 -10.48
C LYS A 22 -9.36 3.95 -11.29
N HIS A 23 -9.24 5.26 -11.57
CA HIS A 23 -8.10 5.80 -12.34
C HIS A 23 -6.77 5.60 -11.60
N VAL A 24 -6.76 5.78 -10.28
CA VAL A 24 -5.56 5.55 -9.47
C VAL A 24 -5.14 4.07 -9.50
N GLN A 25 -6.10 3.15 -9.40
CA GLN A 25 -5.82 1.72 -9.50
C GLN A 25 -5.24 1.35 -10.87
N MET A 26 -5.85 1.83 -11.96
CA MET A 26 -5.32 1.62 -13.32
C MET A 26 -3.91 2.19 -13.49
N ALA A 27 -3.67 3.41 -13.01
CA ALA A 27 -2.36 4.05 -13.10
C ALA A 27 -1.28 3.27 -12.33
N ARG A 28 -1.62 2.67 -11.19
CA ARG A 28 -0.72 1.81 -10.42
C ARG A 28 -0.40 0.50 -11.14
N GLU A 29 -1.40 -0.15 -11.73
CA GLU A 29 -1.21 -1.37 -12.52
C GLU A 29 -0.40 -1.12 -13.80
N LEU A 30 -0.55 0.06 -14.39
CA LEU A 30 0.26 0.51 -15.51
C LEU A 30 1.71 0.83 -15.13
N GLY A 31 2.02 0.97 -13.84
CA GLY A 31 3.35 1.33 -13.35
C GLY A 31 3.66 2.84 -13.47
N LEU A 32 2.64 3.69 -13.55
CA LEU A 32 2.83 5.14 -13.54
C LEU A 32 3.35 5.62 -12.18
N ASN A 33 4.01 6.78 -12.18
CA ASN A 33 4.55 7.38 -10.97
C ASN A 33 3.73 8.62 -10.56
N PRO A 34 3.19 8.68 -9.32
CA PRO A 34 2.37 9.79 -8.86
C PRO A 34 3.10 11.15 -8.94
N ASP A 35 4.42 11.17 -8.72
CA ASP A 35 5.22 12.41 -8.76
C ASP A 35 5.40 12.94 -10.20
N LYS A 36 5.27 12.07 -11.20
CA LYS A 36 5.45 12.41 -12.62
C LYS A 36 4.14 12.72 -13.35
N LEU A 37 2.99 12.53 -12.71
CA LEU A 37 1.68 12.76 -13.34
C LEU A 37 1.49 14.22 -13.79
N GLY A 38 2.11 15.18 -13.11
CA GLY A 38 2.04 16.59 -13.52
C GLY A 38 2.62 16.89 -14.90
N LYS A 39 3.61 16.11 -15.37
CA LYS A 39 4.13 16.27 -16.74
C LYS A 39 3.18 15.71 -17.80
N ILE A 40 2.35 14.75 -17.41
CA ILE A 40 1.37 14.09 -18.29
C ILE A 40 0.08 14.91 -18.33
N ASP A 41 -0.32 15.47 -17.18
CA ASP A 41 -1.51 16.31 -17.03
C ASP A 41 -1.28 17.77 -17.49
N ASN A 42 -0.78 17.93 -18.71
CA ASN A 42 -0.57 19.24 -19.35
C ASN A 42 -1.60 19.56 -20.46
N HIS A 43 -2.76 18.91 -20.42
CA HIS A 43 -3.78 18.99 -21.47
C HIS A 43 -4.35 20.41 -21.69
N LYS A 44 -4.22 21.31 -20.70
CA LYS A 44 -4.65 22.70 -20.83
C LYS A 44 -3.71 23.55 -21.68
N GLN A 45 -2.41 23.25 -21.68
CA GLN A 45 -1.42 23.96 -22.48
C GLN A 45 -1.28 23.29 -23.85
N GLU A 46 -1.24 21.96 -23.86
CA GLU A 46 -1.13 21.15 -25.06
C GLU A 46 -2.49 20.50 -25.35
N THR A 47 -3.38 21.23 -26.02
CA THR A 47 -4.79 20.84 -26.24
C THR A 47 -4.97 19.56 -27.07
N TRP A 48 -3.93 19.15 -27.79
CA TRP A 48 -3.90 17.87 -28.51
C TRP A 48 -3.67 16.66 -27.60
N LYS A 49 -3.29 16.87 -26.33
CA LYS A 49 -3.21 15.80 -25.34
C LYS A 49 -4.57 15.52 -24.71
N ALA A 50 -4.90 14.24 -24.57
CA ALA A 50 -6.07 13.83 -23.82
C ALA A 50 -5.95 14.21 -22.33
N PRO A 51 -7.07 14.52 -21.64
CA PRO A 51 -7.09 14.66 -20.20
C PRO A 51 -6.52 13.43 -19.50
N LEU A 52 -5.82 13.62 -18.37
CA LEU A 52 -5.13 12.52 -17.69
C LEU A 52 -6.03 11.30 -17.36
N PRO A 53 -7.28 11.45 -16.90
CA PRO A 53 -8.18 10.31 -16.68
C PRO A 53 -8.38 9.45 -17.93
N GLN A 54 -8.64 10.09 -19.06
CA GLN A 54 -8.92 9.43 -20.33
C GLN A 54 -7.65 8.79 -20.92
N PHE A 55 -6.52 9.46 -20.78
CA PHE A 55 -5.22 8.89 -21.12
C PHE A 55 -4.94 7.58 -20.35
N ILE A 56 -5.22 7.55 -19.04
CA ILE A 56 -5.04 6.33 -18.24
C ILE A 56 -5.95 5.19 -18.74
N GLU A 57 -7.22 5.49 -19.04
CA GLU A 57 -8.18 4.50 -19.56
C GLU A 57 -7.74 3.93 -20.92
N GLU A 58 -7.30 4.78 -21.83
CA GLU A 58 -6.84 4.36 -23.16
C GLU A 58 -5.61 3.45 -23.10
N ILE A 59 -4.61 3.81 -22.30
CA ILE A 59 -3.39 3.00 -22.16
C ILE A 59 -3.70 1.70 -21.42
N TYR A 60 -4.58 1.74 -20.43
CA TYR A 60 -5.05 0.55 -19.72
C TYR A 60 -5.73 -0.44 -20.67
N PHE A 61 -6.67 0.06 -21.49
CA PHE A 61 -7.34 -0.76 -22.49
C PHE A 61 -6.36 -1.32 -23.53
N LYS A 62 -5.43 -0.51 -24.03
CA LYS A 62 -4.42 -0.96 -25.01
C LYS A 62 -3.60 -2.15 -24.49
N ARG A 63 -3.17 -2.10 -23.22
CA ARG A 63 -2.28 -3.10 -22.60
C ARG A 63 -3.02 -4.33 -22.08
N PHE A 64 -4.15 -4.15 -21.41
CA PHE A 64 -4.85 -5.23 -20.70
C PHE A 64 -6.13 -5.70 -21.42
N LYS A 65 -6.59 -5.00 -22.46
CA LYS A 65 -7.86 -5.25 -23.17
C LYS A 65 -9.07 -5.27 -22.24
N LYS A 66 -9.01 -4.49 -21.15
CA LYS A 66 -10.05 -4.33 -20.13
C LYS A 66 -10.39 -2.86 -20.00
N THR A 67 -11.66 -2.56 -19.74
CA THR A 67 -12.15 -1.18 -19.55
C THR A 67 -11.99 -0.70 -18.10
N ALA A 68 -11.87 -1.62 -17.14
CA ALA A 68 -11.64 -1.32 -15.73
C ALA A 68 -10.88 -2.47 -15.03
N PRO A 69 -10.22 -2.18 -13.91
CA PRO A 69 -9.67 -3.21 -13.03
C PRO A 69 -10.79 -4.09 -12.44
N ALA A 70 -10.49 -5.36 -12.21
CA ALA A 70 -11.46 -6.31 -11.64
C ALA A 70 -11.86 -5.95 -10.20
N ILE A 71 -10.94 -5.37 -9.43
CA ILE A 71 -11.16 -4.95 -8.04
C ILE A 71 -10.59 -3.55 -7.88
N VAL A 72 -11.43 -2.60 -7.46
CA VAL A 72 -11.03 -1.23 -7.16
C VAL A 72 -11.01 -1.08 -5.64
N LYS A 73 -9.82 -0.84 -5.08
CA LYS A 73 -9.66 -0.47 -3.67
C LYS A 73 -9.26 1.00 -3.59
N SER A 74 -9.90 1.74 -2.70
CA SER A 74 -9.52 3.13 -2.46
C SER A 74 -8.14 3.21 -1.81
N ILE A 75 -7.42 4.31 -2.05
CA ILE A 75 -6.11 4.54 -1.41
C ILE A 75 -6.25 4.59 0.11
N LYS A 76 -7.36 5.13 0.62
CA LYS A 76 -7.65 5.23 2.05
C LYS A 76 -7.78 3.85 2.70
N GLU A 77 -8.50 2.93 2.06
CA GLU A 77 -8.63 1.54 2.54
C GLU A 77 -7.28 0.83 2.55
N LEU A 78 -6.47 0.98 1.50
CA LEU A 78 -5.15 0.37 1.43
C LEU A 78 -4.21 0.88 2.54
N ILE A 79 -4.26 2.18 2.87
CA ILE A 79 -3.48 2.74 3.96
C ILE A 79 -3.94 2.16 5.31
N ALA A 80 -5.24 1.99 5.52
CA ALA A 80 -5.81 1.40 6.72
C ALA A 80 -5.43 -0.09 6.86
N ASP A 81 -5.52 -0.87 5.78
CA ASP A 81 -5.11 -2.28 5.72
C ASP A 81 -3.63 -2.44 6.08
N GLU A 82 -2.75 -1.61 5.53
CA GLU A 82 -1.32 -1.65 5.84
C GLU A 82 -1.05 -1.28 7.31
N LYS A 83 -1.78 -0.30 7.87
CA LYS A 83 -1.65 0.09 9.28
C LYS A 83 -2.09 -1.05 10.20
N THR A 84 -3.24 -1.66 9.94
CA THR A 84 -3.77 -2.77 10.76
C THR A 84 -2.89 -4.00 10.68
N LYS A 85 -2.38 -4.35 9.49
CA LYS A 85 -1.44 -5.45 9.29
C LYS A 85 -0.15 -5.24 10.08
N LYS A 86 0.41 -4.03 10.04
CA LYS A 86 1.63 -3.69 10.80
C LYS A 86 1.41 -3.76 12.31
N GLU A 87 0.26 -3.30 12.80
CA GLU A 87 -0.11 -3.39 14.22
C GLU A 87 -0.26 -4.84 14.67
N ARG A 88 -0.95 -5.69 13.89
CA ARG A 88 -1.07 -7.13 14.16
C ARG A 88 0.28 -7.82 14.21
N GLN A 89 1.18 -7.50 13.28
CA GLN A 89 2.55 -8.03 13.28
C GLN A 89 3.34 -7.61 14.51
N LYS A 90 3.20 -6.34 14.94
CA LYS A 90 3.86 -5.83 16.15
C LYS A 90 3.37 -6.57 17.39
N LYS A 91 2.05 -6.71 17.56
CA LYS A 91 1.45 -7.44 18.69
C LYS A 91 1.87 -8.91 18.72
N ALA A 92 1.83 -9.60 17.57
CA ALA A 92 2.26 -11.00 17.48
C ALA A 92 3.75 -11.18 17.82
N LYS A 93 4.61 -10.24 17.40
CA LYS A 93 6.04 -10.27 17.75
C LYS A 93 6.27 -10.03 19.24
N GLU A 94 5.48 -9.17 19.87
CA GLU A 94 5.56 -8.91 21.30
C GLU A 94 5.07 -10.10 22.13
N GLN A 95 3.95 -10.72 21.73
CA GLN A 95 3.45 -11.94 22.36
C GLN A 95 4.49 -13.07 22.30
N LYS A 96 5.08 -13.33 21.13
CA LYS A 96 6.16 -14.32 20.99
C LYS A 96 7.37 -14.02 21.88
N ARG A 97 7.73 -12.74 22.06
CA ARG A 97 8.84 -12.35 22.96
C ARG A 97 8.49 -12.61 24.42
N LYS A 98 7.26 -12.31 24.83
CA LYS A 98 6.76 -12.58 26.20
C LYS A 98 6.70 -14.08 26.47
N GLU A 99 6.14 -14.87 25.55
CA GLU A 99 6.09 -16.33 25.63
C GLU A 99 7.49 -16.95 25.73
N LYS A 100 8.45 -16.47 24.92
CA LYS A 100 9.85 -16.92 24.99
C LYS A 100 10.49 -16.61 26.34
N ALA A 101 10.32 -15.39 26.86
CA ALA A 101 10.86 -15.01 28.15
C ALA A 101 10.26 -15.80 29.32
N ILE A 102 8.95 -16.09 29.25
CA ILE A 102 8.26 -16.94 30.24
C ILE A 102 8.79 -18.37 30.16
N LEU A 103 9.01 -18.90 28.95
CA LEU A 103 9.58 -20.24 28.78
C LEU A 103 11.01 -20.33 29.34
N GLU A 104 11.87 -19.35 29.05
CA GLU A 104 13.25 -19.28 29.58
C GLU A 104 13.26 -19.23 31.13
N ALA A 105 12.43 -18.38 31.74
CA ALA A 105 12.33 -18.30 33.21
C ALA A 105 11.84 -19.61 33.86
N ASN A 106 10.87 -20.28 33.23
CA ASN A 106 10.35 -21.55 33.72
C ASN A 106 11.37 -22.70 33.59
N THR A 107 12.19 -22.70 32.53
CA THR A 107 13.26 -23.69 32.36
C THR A 107 14.37 -23.52 33.40
N GLU A 108 14.76 -22.28 33.71
CA GLU A 108 15.77 -21.97 34.73
C GLU A 108 15.29 -22.40 36.13
N THR A 109 14.05 -22.05 36.50
CA THR A 109 13.44 -22.43 37.79
C THR A 109 13.36 -23.96 37.97
N SER A 110 13.10 -24.70 36.90
CA SER A 110 13.01 -26.17 36.94
C SER A 110 14.37 -26.84 37.09
N GLN A 111 15.42 -26.26 36.50
CA GLN A 111 16.80 -26.75 36.64
C GLN A 111 17.33 -26.53 38.06
N GLU A 112 17.06 -25.36 38.64
CA GLU A 112 17.44 -25.03 40.03
C GLU A 112 16.82 -25.99 41.05
N LEU A 113 15.55 -26.38 40.86
CA LEU A 113 14.86 -27.36 41.72
C LEU A 113 15.45 -28.78 41.66
N ILE A 114 15.97 -29.19 40.50
CA ILE A 114 16.59 -30.51 40.32
C ILE A 114 17.98 -30.56 40.97
N GLU A 115 18.72 -29.45 40.99
CA GLU A 115 20.08 -29.39 41.55
C GLU A 115 20.12 -29.43 43.09
N TYR A 116 18.99 -29.15 43.75
CA TYR A 116 18.84 -29.18 45.22
C TYR A 116 18.26 -30.49 45.79
N THR A 117 18.05 -31.54 44.97
CA THR A 117 17.51 -32.85 45.39
C THR A 117 18.57 -33.94 45.28
#